data_AF-A0AAE1XNK6-F1
#
_entry.id   AF-A0AAE1XNK6-F1
#
_cell.length_a   1.000
_cell.length_b   1.000
_cell.length_c   1.000
_cell.angle_alpha   90.00
_cell.angle_beta   90.00
_cell.angle_gamma   90.00
#
_symmetry.space_group_name_H-M   'P 1'
#
loop_
_entity.id
_entity.type
_entity.pdbx_description
1 polymer ?
#
loop_
_entity_poly.entity_id
_entity_poly.type
_entity_poly.pdbx_seq_one_letter_code
_entity_poly.pdbx_strand_id
1 'polypeptide(L)'
;MSLVYCNCLVLLLFLAFFFTLSLSFEARNPEVEALIGVREGLDDPHGALSNWDEDSVDPCSWSMITCNSDNLVTALGAPSQGLSGSLSWMIANLTNLKQVLLQNNNISGQIPKEIGYLPNLQTLDLSNNKLSGHIPESLGFLNHLQYLRLNNNSLSGAIPLSLASLPQLTFLDLSFNNLSGPVPNFPAKTFNILGNPLICGSHSSAKCSESILASPLSFSVNPSSGRTKLRKLAIALGVSLTFIATLVLALGFLFQRRNKNRKQSILNITDIQEEDLVRLGNLRSFSFKELQHATDNFSSKNILGAGGFGNVYHGKLGDGTLVAVKRLKDLTGTTGISQFRMELEMISLAVHRNLLRIIGYSATPNERLLVYPYMSNGSVASRLRGTLISCFLEV
;
A
#
# COMPACT_ATOMS: atom_id res chain seq x y z
N MET A 1 63.40 -11.91 26.58
CA MET A 1 62.09 -12.51 26.91
C MET A 1 61.03 -11.46 27.23
N SER A 2 61.34 -10.37 27.95
CA SER A 2 60.36 -9.38 28.42
C SER A 2 59.67 -8.52 27.34
N LEU A 3 60.30 -8.24 26.18
CA LEU A 3 59.68 -7.47 25.09
C LEU A 3 58.56 -8.24 24.35
N VAL A 4 58.62 -9.57 24.33
CA VAL A 4 57.63 -10.41 23.62
C VAL A 4 56.32 -10.47 24.41
N TYR A 5 56.39 -10.52 25.74
CA TYR A 5 55.22 -10.48 26.62
C TYR A 5 54.49 -9.13 26.58
N CYS A 6 55.21 -8.02 26.45
CA CYS A 6 54.62 -6.68 26.36
C CYS A 6 53.78 -6.51 25.08
N ASN A 7 54.31 -6.96 23.92
CA ASN A 7 53.58 -6.90 22.65
C ASN A 7 52.36 -7.83 22.62
N CYS A 8 52.42 -8.97 23.32
CA CYS A 8 51.29 -9.90 23.39
C CYS A 8 50.14 -9.35 24.25
N LEU A 9 50.45 -8.67 25.35
CA LEU A 9 49.46 -8.03 26.22
C LEU A 9 48.75 -6.86 25.51
N VAL A 10 49.49 -6.03 24.77
CA VAL A 10 48.92 -4.93 23.98
C VAL A 10 48.01 -5.47 22.86
N LEU A 11 48.42 -6.55 22.18
CA LEU A 11 47.59 -7.20 21.16
C LEU A 11 46.31 -7.81 21.76
N LEU A 12 46.39 -8.43 22.95
CA LEU A 12 45.23 -8.96 23.67
C LEU A 12 44.27 -7.86 24.14
N LEU A 13 44.80 -6.72 24.63
CA LEU A 13 43.98 -5.56 25.01
C LEU A 13 43.35 -4.90 23.78
N PHE A 14 44.06 -4.83 22.66
CA PHE A 14 43.52 -4.32 21.40
C PHE A 14 42.42 -5.26 20.88
N LEU A 15 42.67 -6.57 20.83
CA LEU A 15 41.67 -7.57 20.43
C LEU A 15 40.46 -7.58 21.36
N ALA A 16 40.65 -7.43 22.67
CA ALA A 16 39.57 -7.28 23.63
C ALA A 16 38.77 -5.98 23.41
N PHE A 17 39.44 -4.87 23.09
CA PHE A 17 38.79 -3.59 22.75
C PHE A 17 37.96 -3.68 21.47
N PHE A 18 38.45 -4.38 20.44
CA PHE A 18 37.70 -4.66 19.21
C PHE A 18 36.55 -5.66 19.44
N PHE A 19 36.72 -6.64 20.33
CA PHE A 19 35.65 -7.54 20.75
C PHE A 19 34.56 -6.81 21.57
N THR A 20 34.93 -5.85 22.41
CA THR A 20 33.96 -5.01 23.14
C THR A 20 33.26 -4.01 22.22
N LEU A 21 33.95 -3.49 21.19
CA LEU A 21 33.32 -2.65 20.16
C LEU A 21 32.37 -3.43 19.25
N SER A 22 32.65 -4.71 18.99
CA SER A 22 31.76 -5.56 18.19
C SER A 22 30.57 -6.10 18.96
N LEU A 23 30.64 -6.14 20.30
CA LEU A 23 29.53 -6.52 21.19
C LEU A 23 28.54 -5.38 21.47
N SER A 24 28.82 -4.15 21.04
CA SER A 24 27.91 -2.99 21.23
C SER A 24 27.09 -2.63 19.99
N PHE A 25 27.18 -3.40 18.91
CA PHE A 25 26.35 -3.16 17.72
C PHE A 25 25.07 -4.01 17.84
N GLU A 26 24.11 -3.51 18.62
CA GLU A 26 22.74 -4.04 18.59
C GLU A 26 22.25 -3.88 17.15
N ALA A 27 21.92 -4.98 16.47
CA ALA A 27 21.40 -4.92 15.11
C ALA A 27 20.04 -4.23 15.14
N ARG A 28 20.02 -2.94 14.79
CA ARG A 28 18.83 -2.11 14.83
C ARG A 28 17.81 -2.59 13.80
N ASN A 29 16.53 -2.60 14.19
CA ASN A 29 15.46 -3.08 13.32
C ASN A 29 15.37 -2.14 12.09
N PRO A 30 15.59 -2.65 10.85
CA PRO A 30 15.58 -1.81 9.65
C PRO A 30 14.20 -1.20 9.35
N GLU A 31 13.12 -1.82 9.82
CA GLU A 31 11.76 -1.26 9.69
C GLU A 31 11.57 -0.06 10.61
N VAL A 32 12.15 -0.10 11.83
CA VAL A 32 12.16 1.04 12.77
C VAL A 32 12.93 2.21 12.14
N GLU A 33 14.15 1.99 11.64
CA GLU A 33 14.93 3.05 10.99
C GLU A 33 14.19 3.67 9.80
N ALA A 34 13.59 2.83 8.95
CA ALA A 34 12.84 3.29 7.79
C ALA A 34 11.63 4.15 8.19
N LEU A 35 10.88 3.72 9.20
CA LEU A 35 9.70 4.46 9.68
C LEU A 35 10.09 5.75 10.40
N ILE A 36 11.14 5.75 11.23
CA ILE A 36 11.65 6.98 11.84
C ILE A 36 12.06 7.98 10.76
N GLY A 37 12.77 7.55 9.72
CA GLY A 37 13.11 8.41 8.59
C GLY A 37 11.90 8.90 7.79
N VAL A 38 10.79 8.17 7.76
CA VAL A 38 9.51 8.66 7.22
C VAL A 38 8.90 9.72 8.14
N ARG A 39 8.89 9.48 9.46
CA ARG A 39 8.39 10.43 10.46
C ARG A 39 9.16 11.74 10.44
N GLU A 40 10.48 11.71 10.32
CA GLU A 40 11.31 12.93 10.25
C GLU A 40 10.99 13.81 9.03
N GLY A 41 10.52 13.20 7.94
CA GLY A 41 10.07 13.93 6.75
C GLY A 41 8.68 14.56 6.91
N LEU A 42 7.92 14.18 7.94
CA LEU A 42 6.53 14.57 8.14
C LEU A 42 6.38 15.47 9.36
N ASP A 43 5.60 16.53 9.20
CA ASP A 43 5.16 17.38 10.30
C ASP A 43 3.79 16.90 10.80
N ASP A 44 3.69 16.65 12.10
CA ASP A 44 2.54 16.00 12.75
C ASP A 44 1.94 16.89 13.85
N PRO A 45 1.06 17.84 13.47
CA PRO A 45 0.53 18.84 14.40
C PRO A 45 -0.41 18.24 15.47
N HIS A 46 -0.87 17.01 15.29
CA HIS A 46 -1.84 16.35 16.17
C HIS A 46 -1.25 15.15 16.93
N GLY A 47 0.04 14.87 16.76
CA GLY A 47 0.70 13.76 17.45
C GLY A 47 0.17 12.39 17.03
N ALA A 48 -0.34 12.25 15.80
CA ALA A 48 -0.79 10.98 15.26
C ALA A 48 0.32 9.91 15.21
N LEU A 49 1.58 10.34 15.08
CA LEU A 49 2.81 9.53 15.02
C LEU A 49 3.63 9.64 16.32
N SER A 50 2.99 10.09 17.42
CA SER A 50 3.69 10.42 18.67
C SER A 50 4.32 9.23 19.39
N ASN A 51 3.79 8.01 19.22
CA ASN A 51 4.33 6.80 19.84
C ASN A 51 5.35 6.05 18.95
N TRP A 52 5.80 6.67 17.86
CA TRP A 52 6.90 6.14 17.04
C TRP A 52 8.21 6.46 17.75
N ASP A 53 8.73 5.44 18.41
CA ASP A 53 9.89 5.57 19.28
C ASP A 53 11.15 5.03 18.60
N GLU A 54 12.17 5.88 18.54
CA GLU A 54 13.44 5.59 17.91
C GLU A 54 14.18 4.41 18.57
N ASP A 55 13.94 4.22 19.88
CA ASP A 55 14.56 3.19 20.72
C ASP A 55 13.71 1.89 20.78
N SER A 56 12.56 1.84 20.09
CA SER A 56 11.72 0.64 20.07
C SER A 56 12.37 -0.50 19.29
N VAL A 57 12.19 -1.72 19.80
CA VAL A 57 12.60 -2.95 19.11
C VAL A 57 11.57 -3.39 18.07
N ASP A 58 10.30 -3.01 18.27
CA ASP A 58 9.16 -3.46 17.46
C ASP A 58 8.25 -2.28 17.02
N PRO A 59 8.12 -2.02 15.69
CA PRO A 59 7.24 -0.98 15.17
C PRO A 59 5.77 -1.40 15.12
N CYS A 60 5.42 -2.67 15.35
CA CYS A 60 4.05 -3.18 15.21
C CYS A 60 3.08 -2.67 16.29
N SER A 61 3.62 -2.11 17.38
CA SER A 61 2.84 -1.44 18.43
C SER A 61 2.52 0.02 18.12
N TRP A 62 3.13 0.58 17.06
CA TRP A 62 3.00 1.99 16.74
C TRP A 62 1.64 2.32 16.15
N SER A 63 1.17 3.53 16.41
CA SER A 63 -0.02 4.05 15.76
C SER A 63 0.17 4.04 14.25
N MET A 64 -0.90 3.79 13.50
CA MET A 64 -0.90 3.84 12.03
C MET A 64 0.00 2.81 11.33
N ILE A 65 0.63 1.89 12.07
CA ILE A 65 1.39 0.76 11.54
C ILE A 65 0.57 -0.53 11.67
N THR A 66 0.61 -1.37 10.65
CA THR A 66 0.01 -2.71 10.69
C THR A 66 1.05 -3.75 10.28
N CYS A 67 1.13 -4.82 11.06
CA CYS A 67 2.03 -5.93 10.80
C CYS A 67 1.28 -7.22 10.47
N ASN A 68 1.98 -8.15 9.81
CA ASN A 68 1.49 -9.51 9.62
C ASN A 68 1.76 -10.42 10.85
N SER A 69 1.43 -11.71 10.73
CA SER A 69 1.69 -12.72 11.77
C SER A 69 3.17 -12.94 12.10
N ASP A 70 4.07 -12.50 11.22
CA ASP A 70 5.52 -12.63 11.37
C ASP A 70 6.14 -11.34 11.96
N ASN A 71 5.32 -10.41 12.45
CA ASN A 71 5.72 -9.09 12.96
C ASN A 71 6.48 -8.23 11.94
N LEU A 72 6.14 -8.36 10.65
CA LEU A 72 6.70 -7.53 9.58
C LEU A 72 5.69 -6.45 9.18
N VAL A 73 6.18 -5.23 8.93
CA VAL A 73 5.35 -4.09 8.56
C VAL A 73 4.72 -4.32 7.18
N THR A 74 3.39 -4.30 7.14
CA THR A 74 2.60 -4.53 5.91
C THR A 74 1.72 -3.35 5.51
N ALA A 75 1.40 -2.44 6.42
CA ALA A 75 0.72 -1.21 6.06
C ALA A 75 1.18 0.00 6.88
N LEU A 76 1.26 1.15 6.20
CA LEU A 76 1.35 2.48 6.78
C LEU A 76 0.06 3.22 6.46
N GLY A 77 -0.78 3.48 7.46
CA GLY A 77 -2.10 4.06 7.28
C GLY A 77 -2.41 5.22 8.22
N ALA A 78 -2.14 6.44 7.77
CA ALA A 78 -2.39 7.68 8.51
C ALA A 78 -3.28 8.67 7.73
N PRO A 79 -4.50 8.28 7.32
CA PRO A 79 -5.38 9.17 6.57
C PRO A 79 -5.96 10.27 7.46
N SER A 80 -6.17 11.46 6.90
CA SER A 80 -6.88 12.57 7.56
C SER A 80 -6.28 13.01 8.91
N GLN A 81 -4.95 12.94 9.04
CA GLN A 81 -4.22 13.31 10.26
C GLN A 81 -3.68 14.75 10.21
N GLY A 82 -3.87 15.46 9.10
CA GLY A 82 -3.34 16.81 8.92
C GLY A 82 -1.83 16.84 8.73
N LEU A 83 -1.20 15.70 8.42
CA LEU A 83 0.24 15.58 8.24
C LEU A 83 0.73 16.50 7.13
N SER A 84 1.85 17.19 7.35
CA SER A 84 2.48 18.04 6.34
C SER A 84 3.95 17.63 6.13
N GLY A 85 4.74 18.40 5.38
CA GLY A 85 6.12 18.02 5.03
C GLY A 85 6.21 17.23 3.71
N SER A 86 7.13 16.28 3.62
CA SER A 86 7.42 15.49 2.41
C SER A 86 7.65 14.02 2.71
N LEU A 87 7.17 13.14 1.85
CA LEU A 87 7.35 11.70 2.02
C LEU A 87 8.81 11.28 1.76
N SER A 88 9.48 10.75 2.77
CA SER A 88 10.87 10.28 2.68
C SER A 88 11.01 9.05 1.77
N TRP A 89 12.12 8.97 1.04
CA TRP A 89 12.49 7.82 0.22
C TRP A 89 12.72 6.54 1.04
N MET A 90 13.00 6.68 2.35
CA MET A 90 13.24 5.57 3.26
C MET A 90 12.04 4.60 3.37
N ILE A 91 10.84 5.03 2.98
CA ILE A 91 9.66 4.15 2.87
C ILE A 91 9.94 2.91 2.00
N ALA A 92 10.85 3.00 1.04
CA ALA A 92 11.23 1.90 0.17
C ALA A 92 11.98 0.77 0.89
N ASN A 93 12.51 1.00 2.10
CA ASN A 93 13.16 -0.02 2.91
C ASN A 93 12.16 -0.99 3.58
N LEU A 94 10.86 -0.64 3.61
CA LEU A 94 9.79 -1.49 4.13
C LEU A 94 9.37 -2.53 3.09
N THR A 95 10.23 -3.51 2.84
CA THR A 95 10.07 -4.47 1.71
C THR A 95 8.81 -5.34 1.78
N ASN A 96 8.18 -5.48 2.96
CA ASN A 96 6.93 -6.22 3.16
C ASN A 96 5.68 -5.36 3.01
N LEU A 97 5.83 -4.05 2.77
CA LEU A 97 4.73 -3.10 2.68
C LEU A 97 3.81 -3.44 1.52
N LYS A 98 2.54 -3.64 1.84
CA LYS A 98 1.44 -3.92 0.90
C LYS A 98 0.56 -2.70 0.70
N GLN A 99 0.43 -1.84 1.69
CA GLN A 99 -0.48 -0.70 1.66
C GLN A 99 0.19 0.57 2.19
N VAL A 100 0.06 1.66 1.43
CA VAL A 100 0.39 3.01 1.85
C VAL A 100 -0.87 3.86 1.70
N LEU A 101 -1.41 4.31 2.82
CA LEU A 101 -2.67 5.07 2.91
C LEU A 101 -2.40 6.40 3.63
N LEU A 102 -2.13 7.45 2.86
CA LEU A 102 -1.80 8.79 3.36
C LEU A 102 -2.75 9.87 2.82
N GLN A 103 -3.95 9.46 2.40
CA GLN A 103 -4.93 10.36 1.80
C GLN A 103 -5.49 11.42 2.77
N ASN A 104 -5.93 12.54 2.22
CA ASN A 104 -6.51 13.67 2.95
C ASN A 104 -5.55 14.29 3.97
N ASN A 105 -4.30 14.50 3.58
CA ASN A 105 -3.29 15.20 4.39
C ASN A 105 -2.81 16.46 3.64
N ASN A 106 -1.80 17.13 4.19
CA ASN A 106 -1.13 18.30 3.62
C ASN A 106 0.28 17.95 3.10
N ILE A 107 0.55 16.68 2.78
CA ILE A 107 1.88 16.22 2.34
C ILE A 107 2.21 16.87 0.99
N SER A 108 3.42 17.39 0.88
CA SER A 108 3.92 18.17 -0.25
C SER A 108 5.21 17.59 -0.81
N GLY A 109 5.77 18.24 -1.83
CA GLY A 109 6.96 17.74 -2.52
C GLY A 109 6.63 16.65 -3.54
N GLN A 110 7.66 15.93 -3.97
CA GLN A 110 7.54 14.91 -5.02
C GLN A 110 7.22 13.53 -4.41
N ILE A 111 6.59 12.66 -5.20
CA ILE A 111 6.50 11.24 -4.87
C ILE A 111 7.92 10.65 -4.99
N PRO A 112 8.49 10.07 -3.93
CA PRO A 112 9.82 9.46 -4.01
C PRO A 112 9.78 8.30 -5.01
N LYS A 113 10.65 8.33 -6.02
CA LYS A 113 10.71 7.30 -7.07
C LYS A 113 11.00 5.91 -6.48
N GLU A 114 11.65 5.87 -5.32
CA GLU A 114 12.04 4.66 -4.61
C GLU A 114 10.83 3.81 -4.22
N ILE A 115 9.65 4.43 -4.01
CA ILE A 115 8.41 3.71 -3.70
C ILE A 115 8.03 2.70 -4.80
N GLY A 116 8.47 2.95 -6.05
CA GLY A 116 8.26 2.07 -7.20
C GLY A 116 9.01 0.74 -7.13
N TYR A 117 9.92 0.57 -6.17
CA TYR A 117 10.69 -0.67 -5.97
C TYR A 117 10.17 -1.55 -4.82
N LEU A 118 9.04 -1.18 -4.20
CA LEU A 118 8.41 -2.00 -3.17
C LEU A 118 7.80 -3.27 -3.79
N PRO A 119 8.34 -4.47 -3.51
CA PRO A 119 8.02 -5.67 -4.27
C PRO A 119 6.59 -6.17 -4.04
N ASN A 120 6.00 -5.83 -2.90
CA ASN A 120 4.71 -6.34 -2.45
C ASN A 120 3.60 -5.27 -2.42
N LEU A 121 3.85 -4.06 -2.92
CA LEU A 121 2.89 -2.96 -2.81
C LEU A 121 1.66 -3.22 -3.69
N GLN A 122 0.49 -3.20 -3.07
CA GLN A 122 -0.81 -3.47 -3.69
C GLN A 122 -1.70 -2.24 -3.75
N THR A 123 -1.62 -1.38 -2.74
CA THR A 123 -2.42 -0.17 -2.62
C THR A 123 -1.52 1.02 -2.31
N LEU A 124 -1.59 2.05 -3.15
CA LEU A 124 -0.96 3.34 -2.94
C LEU A 124 -2.03 4.43 -3.06
N ASP A 125 -2.45 4.99 -1.92
CA ASP A 125 -3.37 6.13 -1.86
C ASP A 125 -2.67 7.35 -1.26
N LEU A 126 -2.36 8.30 -2.13
CA LEU A 126 -1.82 9.62 -1.79
C LEU A 126 -2.79 10.74 -2.19
N SER A 127 -4.07 10.41 -2.41
CA SER A 127 -5.07 11.37 -2.89
C SER A 127 -5.35 12.49 -1.88
N ASN A 128 -5.78 13.64 -2.38
CA ASN A 128 -6.09 14.82 -1.55
C ASN A 128 -4.89 15.24 -0.69
N ASN A 129 -3.79 15.57 -1.35
CA ASN A 129 -2.56 16.10 -0.75
C ASN A 129 -2.08 17.32 -1.55
N LYS A 130 -0.87 17.79 -1.28
CA LYS A 130 -0.21 18.91 -1.98
C LYS A 130 1.01 18.44 -2.79
N LEU A 131 1.00 17.17 -3.24
CA LEU A 131 2.11 16.59 -3.99
C LEU A 131 2.26 17.30 -5.33
N SER A 132 3.51 17.48 -5.77
CA SER A 132 3.86 18.14 -7.02
C SER A 132 4.97 17.40 -7.77
N GLY A 133 5.37 17.91 -8.93
CA GLY A 133 6.34 17.23 -9.80
C GLY A 133 5.69 16.15 -10.67
N HIS A 134 6.50 15.21 -11.15
CA HIS A 134 6.06 14.17 -12.09
C HIS A 134 5.63 12.91 -11.35
N ILE A 135 4.73 12.13 -11.95
CA ILE A 135 4.49 10.75 -11.55
C ILE A 135 5.75 9.93 -11.90
N PRO A 136 6.44 9.29 -10.95
CA PRO A 136 7.66 8.55 -11.24
C PRO A 136 7.42 7.36 -12.18
N GLU A 137 8.25 7.20 -13.21
CA GLU A 137 8.17 6.04 -14.11
C GLU A 137 8.33 4.70 -13.38
N SER A 138 9.07 4.70 -12.26
CA SER A 138 9.31 3.54 -11.41
C SER A 138 8.04 2.95 -10.81
N LEU A 139 6.94 3.71 -10.70
CA LEU A 139 5.65 3.15 -10.29
C LEU A 139 5.18 2.04 -11.22
N GLY A 140 5.61 2.04 -12.48
CA GLY A 140 5.34 0.96 -13.43
C GLY A 140 6.10 -0.35 -13.16
N PHE A 141 6.99 -0.40 -12.16
CA PHE A 141 7.67 -1.62 -11.74
C PHE A 141 6.92 -2.40 -10.65
N LEU A 142 5.85 -1.82 -10.10
CA LEU A 142 5.06 -2.41 -9.02
C LEU A 142 4.12 -3.51 -9.53
N ASN A 143 4.66 -4.69 -9.80
CA ASN A 143 3.93 -5.81 -10.42
C ASN A 143 2.68 -6.28 -9.65
N HIS A 144 2.59 -5.98 -8.36
CA HIS A 144 1.45 -6.32 -7.50
C HIS A 144 0.50 -5.16 -7.24
N LEU A 145 0.71 -3.99 -7.86
CA LEU A 145 -0.11 -2.80 -7.63
C LEU A 145 -1.47 -2.96 -8.27
N GLN A 146 -2.52 -2.72 -7.49
CA GLN A 146 -3.91 -2.94 -7.86
C GLN A 146 -4.74 -1.68 -7.74
N TYR A 147 -4.41 -0.84 -6.76
CA TYR A 147 -5.09 0.42 -6.48
C TYR A 147 -4.07 1.56 -6.43
N LEU A 148 -4.19 2.50 -7.37
CA LEU A 148 -3.40 3.72 -7.40
C LEU A 148 -4.30 4.95 -7.39
N ARG A 149 -4.22 5.74 -6.32
CA ARG A 149 -4.99 6.98 -6.14
C ARG A 149 -4.04 8.14 -5.91
N LEU A 150 -3.95 9.03 -6.89
CA LEU A 150 -3.14 10.25 -6.85
C LEU A 150 -3.99 11.51 -7.11
N ASN A 151 -5.31 11.38 -7.14
CA ASN A 151 -6.21 12.48 -7.46
C ASN A 151 -6.15 13.62 -6.43
N ASN A 152 -6.58 14.82 -6.83
CA ASN A 152 -6.58 16.02 -5.99
C ASN A 152 -5.17 16.32 -5.43
N ASN A 153 -4.21 16.49 -6.33
CA ASN A 153 -2.85 16.93 -6.04
C ASN A 153 -2.44 18.00 -7.07
N SER A 154 -1.17 18.41 -7.07
CA SER A 154 -0.57 19.33 -8.04
C SER A 154 0.46 18.63 -8.94
N LEU A 155 0.24 17.34 -9.25
CA LEU A 155 1.13 16.56 -10.13
C LEU A 155 1.08 17.08 -11.56
N SER A 156 2.17 16.98 -12.28
CA SER A 156 2.39 17.61 -13.57
C SER A 156 3.17 16.68 -14.53
N GLY A 157 3.25 17.08 -15.81
CA GLY A 157 3.94 16.31 -16.84
C GLY A 157 3.09 15.19 -17.44
N ALA A 158 3.72 14.30 -18.21
CA ALA A 158 3.03 13.21 -18.89
C ALA A 158 2.69 12.06 -17.94
N ILE A 159 1.60 11.34 -18.23
CA ILE A 159 1.32 10.08 -17.52
C ILE A 159 2.30 9.01 -18.02
N PRO A 160 3.10 8.37 -17.14
CA PRO A 160 4.07 7.38 -17.59
C PRO A 160 3.43 6.21 -18.32
N LEU A 161 3.97 5.86 -19.50
CA LEU A 161 3.53 4.68 -20.27
C LEU A 161 3.73 3.38 -19.49
N SER A 162 4.66 3.36 -18.53
CA SER A 162 4.91 2.21 -17.67
C SER A 162 3.69 1.84 -16.81
N LEU A 163 2.82 2.78 -16.46
CA LEU A 163 1.56 2.49 -15.75
C LEU A 163 0.58 1.66 -16.58
N ALA A 164 0.62 1.80 -17.91
CA ALA A 164 -0.18 0.97 -18.81
C ALA A 164 0.32 -0.49 -18.90
N SER A 165 1.51 -0.79 -18.35
CA SER A 165 2.11 -2.13 -18.37
C SER A 165 1.88 -2.90 -17.05
N LEU A 166 1.19 -2.31 -16.07
CA LEU A 166 0.97 -2.93 -14.77
C LEU A 166 -0.05 -4.08 -14.86
N PRO A 167 0.34 -5.33 -14.56
CA PRO A 167 -0.47 -6.50 -14.89
C PRO A 167 -1.69 -6.69 -13.97
N GLN A 168 -1.68 -6.12 -12.76
CA GLN A 168 -2.75 -6.30 -11.77
C GLN A 168 -3.54 -5.01 -11.49
N LEU A 169 -3.20 -3.90 -12.15
CA LEU A 169 -3.83 -2.61 -11.88
C LEU A 169 -5.33 -2.69 -12.20
N THR A 170 -6.16 -2.47 -11.19
CA THR A 170 -7.63 -2.59 -11.29
C THR A 170 -8.30 -1.23 -11.21
N PHE A 171 -7.75 -0.33 -10.39
CA PHE A 171 -8.28 1.01 -10.16
C PHE A 171 -7.18 2.07 -10.25
N LEU A 172 -7.41 3.11 -11.04
CA LEU A 172 -6.48 4.22 -11.24
C LEU A 172 -7.22 5.57 -11.18
N ASP A 173 -6.93 6.41 -10.20
CA ASP A 173 -7.48 7.77 -10.14
C ASP A 173 -6.38 8.82 -10.14
N LEU A 174 -6.29 9.56 -11.24
CA LEU A 174 -5.36 10.65 -11.49
C LEU A 174 -6.10 12.00 -11.67
N SER A 175 -7.40 12.04 -11.35
CA SER A 175 -8.22 13.23 -11.56
C SER A 175 -7.75 14.44 -10.74
N PHE A 176 -8.11 15.65 -11.17
CA PHE A 176 -7.80 16.91 -10.49
C PHE A 176 -6.32 17.07 -10.16
N ASN A 177 -5.49 17.06 -11.20
CA ASN A 177 -4.07 17.36 -11.18
C ASN A 177 -3.74 18.32 -12.35
N ASN A 178 -2.46 18.56 -12.61
CA ASN A 178 -1.97 19.36 -13.73
C ASN A 178 -1.25 18.49 -14.78
N LEU A 179 -1.72 17.25 -14.98
CA LEU A 179 -1.14 16.30 -15.94
C LEU A 179 -1.40 16.73 -17.37
N SER A 180 -0.49 16.35 -18.25
CA SER A 180 -0.42 16.81 -19.64
C SER A 180 -0.15 15.66 -20.62
N GLY A 181 -0.34 15.92 -21.91
CA GLY A 181 0.03 14.99 -22.97
C GLY A 181 -1.00 13.89 -23.23
N PRO A 182 -0.61 12.82 -23.95
CA PRO A 182 -1.53 11.75 -24.33
C PRO A 182 -1.89 10.85 -23.14
N VAL A 183 -3.09 10.27 -23.19
CA VAL A 183 -3.55 9.28 -22.21
C VAL A 183 -3.12 7.89 -22.66
N PRO A 184 -2.30 7.16 -21.88
CA PRO A 184 -1.99 5.76 -22.15
C PRO A 184 -3.24 4.88 -22.11
N ASN A 185 -3.26 3.78 -22.86
CA ASN A 185 -4.32 2.79 -22.76
C ASN A 185 -4.09 1.90 -21.53
N PHE A 186 -4.75 2.23 -20.41
CA PHE A 186 -4.56 1.49 -19.15
C PHE A 186 -5.28 0.14 -19.16
N PRO A 187 -4.70 -0.91 -18.54
CA PRO A 187 -5.36 -2.20 -18.32
C PRO A 187 -6.40 -2.14 -17.19
N ALA A 188 -6.47 -1.02 -16.45
CA ALA A 188 -7.35 -0.85 -15.30
C ALA A 188 -8.83 -0.95 -15.68
N LYS A 189 -9.60 -1.70 -14.87
CA LYS A 189 -11.07 -1.84 -15.04
C LYS A 189 -11.78 -0.49 -14.90
N THR A 190 -11.24 0.38 -14.06
CA THR A 190 -11.79 1.71 -13.82
C THR A 190 -10.64 2.69 -13.70
N PHE A 191 -10.67 3.75 -14.51
CA PHE A 191 -9.73 4.84 -14.38
C PHE A 191 -10.41 6.21 -14.50
N ASN A 192 -9.86 7.22 -13.82
CA ASN A 192 -10.34 8.59 -13.87
C ASN A 192 -9.17 9.57 -14.06
N ILE A 193 -9.32 10.47 -15.02
CA ILE A 193 -8.33 11.50 -15.39
C ILE A 193 -8.95 12.90 -15.50
N LEU A 194 -10.24 13.05 -15.13
CA LEU A 194 -10.96 14.31 -15.24
C LEU A 194 -10.29 15.43 -14.44
N GLY A 195 -10.48 16.68 -14.82
CA GLY A 195 -9.88 17.80 -14.10
C GLY A 195 -8.37 17.97 -14.30
N ASN A 196 -7.78 17.35 -15.34
CA ASN A 196 -6.45 17.66 -15.81
C ASN A 196 -6.53 18.51 -17.09
N PRO A 197 -6.23 19.82 -17.03
CA PRO A 197 -6.51 20.74 -18.14
C PRO A 197 -5.61 20.54 -19.37
N LEU A 198 -4.45 19.89 -19.21
CA LEU A 198 -3.45 19.75 -20.27
C LEU A 198 -3.44 18.36 -20.94
N ILE A 199 -4.39 17.47 -20.59
CA ILE A 199 -4.53 16.17 -21.25
C ILE A 199 -5.14 16.36 -22.64
N CYS A 200 -4.47 15.87 -23.69
CA CYS A 200 -5.02 15.91 -25.05
C CYS A 200 -6.22 14.95 -25.14
N GLY A 201 -7.44 15.48 -25.28
CA GLY A 201 -8.60 14.68 -25.72
C GLY A 201 -8.44 14.25 -27.18
N SER A 202 -9.04 13.12 -27.57
CA SER A 202 -8.92 12.52 -28.91
C SER A 202 -9.46 13.38 -30.09
N HIS A 203 -9.70 14.67 -29.91
CA HIS A 203 -10.15 15.61 -30.94
C HIS A 203 -9.41 16.95 -30.87
N SER A 204 -8.11 16.95 -31.17
CA SER A 204 -7.45 18.07 -31.86
C SER A 204 -6.06 17.65 -32.35
N SER A 205 -6.00 17.12 -33.57
CA SER A 205 -4.78 16.78 -34.29
C SER A 205 -4.05 18.02 -34.82
N ALA A 206 -3.72 18.96 -33.95
CA ALA A 206 -3.00 20.17 -34.36
C ALA A 206 -1.95 20.71 -33.37
N LYS A 207 -1.81 20.18 -32.14
CA LYS A 207 -0.76 20.64 -31.20
C LYS A 207 -0.16 19.58 -30.25
N CYS A 208 -0.26 18.29 -30.55
CA CYS A 208 0.43 17.25 -29.76
C CYS A 208 1.45 16.50 -30.67
N SER A 209 2.54 17.19 -31.05
CA SER A 209 3.86 16.75 -31.58
C SER A 209 4.56 18.03 -32.10
N GLU A 210 5.80 18.42 -31.80
CA GLU A 210 7.04 17.73 -31.45
C GLU A 210 7.92 18.64 -30.57
N SER A 211 8.70 18.06 -29.64
CA SER A 211 10.10 18.48 -29.44
C SER A 211 10.90 17.30 -28.87
N ILE A 212 11.19 16.31 -29.73
CA ILE A 212 12.32 15.41 -29.49
C ILE A 212 13.57 16.19 -29.88
N LEU A 213 14.24 16.80 -28.91
CA LEU A 213 15.66 17.11 -29.03
C LEU A 213 16.42 15.94 -28.41
N ALA A 214 16.61 14.90 -29.22
CA ALA A 214 17.70 13.97 -29.03
C ALA A 214 19.00 14.71 -29.38
N SER A 215 19.89 14.91 -28.42
CA SER A 215 21.28 15.28 -28.69
C SER A 215 22.10 14.01 -28.92
N PRO A 216 22.78 13.86 -30.07
CA PRO A 216 23.81 12.84 -30.21
C PRO A 216 25.17 13.47 -29.85
N LEU A 217 25.83 12.94 -28.81
CA LEU A 217 27.27 13.15 -28.64
C LEU A 217 27.99 11.96 -29.29
N SER A 218 28.39 12.15 -30.54
CA SER A 218 29.37 11.31 -31.23
C SER A 218 30.78 11.75 -30.86
N PHE A 219 31.60 10.86 -30.31
CA PHE A 219 33.04 11.06 -30.20
C PHE A 219 33.73 10.17 -31.24
N SER A 220 34.42 10.81 -32.18
CA SER A 220 35.25 10.17 -33.20
C SER A 220 36.69 10.09 -32.69
N VAL A 221 37.29 8.89 -32.74
CA VAL A 221 38.75 8.72 -32.79
C VAL A 221 39.07 7.50 -33.66
N ASN A 222 39.75 7.73 -34.78
CA ASN A 222 40.55 6.74 -35.50
C ASN A 222 41.97 6.72 -34.85
N PRO A 223 42.71 5.59 -34.82
CA PRO A 223 43.44 5.19 -36.03
C PRO A 223 43.81 3.68 -36.22
N SER A 224 44.14 3.39 -37.49
CA SER A 224 45.23 2.53 -38.02
C SER A 224 45.38 1.04 -37.64
N SER A 225 45.18 0.21 -38.66
CA SER A 225 46.07 -0.86 -39.17
C SER A 225 47.22 -1.38 -38.30
N GLY A 226 47.19 -2.70 -38.02
CA GLY A 226 48.37 -3.49 -37.66
C GLY A 226 48.07 -4.99 -37.54
N ARG A 227 48.50 -5.79 -38.52
CA ARG A 227 48.52 -7.27 -38.49
C ARG A 227 49.42 -7.79 -37.37
N THR A 228 49.07 -8.91 -36.74
CA THR A 228 49.93 -10.10 -36.59
C THR A 228 49.15 -11.32 -36.05
N LYS A 229 49.46 -12.49 -36.60
CA LYS A 229 48.94 -13.82 -36.22
C LYS A 229 49.56 -14.28 -34.89
N LEU A 230 48.82 -15.01 -34.05
CA LEU A 230 49.39 -16.20 -33.38
C LEU A 230 48.34 -17.23 -32.93
N ARG A 231 48.84 -18.47 -32.81
CA ARG A 231 48.23 -19.79 -32.88
C ARG A 231 47.21 -20.14 -31.78
N LYS A 232 46.21 -20.95 -32.17
CA LYS A 232 45.45 -21.82 -31.26
C LYS A 232 46.38 -22.90 -30.70
N LEU A 233 46.31 -23.14 -29.40
CA LEU A 233 46.63 -24.44 -28.81
C LEU A 233 45.63 -24.72 -27.68
N ALA A 234 44.93 -25.85 -27.80
CA ALA A 234 44.16 -26.45 -26.73
C ALA A 234 45.03 -27.52 -26.05
N ILE A 235 45.06 -27.52 -24.72
CA ILE A 235 45.42 -28.67 -23.88
C ILE A 235 44.50 -28.64 -22.65
N ALA A 236 44.12 -29.82 -22.21
CA ALA A 236 42.88 -30.13 -21.54
C ALA A 236 43.11 -30.61 -20.09
N LEU A 237 41.97 -30.79 -19.40
CA LEU A 237 41.70 -31.68 -18.26
C LEU A 237 42.22 -31.26 -16.87
N GLY A 238 41.28 -31.07 -15.94
CA GLY A 238 41.61 -31.04 -14.51
C GLY A 238 40.54 -30.62 -13.49
N VAL A 239 39.35 -30.12 -13.87
CA VAL A 239 38.36 -29.61 -12.87
C VAL A 239 36.92 -30.10 -13.12
N SER A 240 36.75 -31.16 -13.91
CA SER A 240 35.42 -31.56 -14.40
C SER A 240 34.52 -32.21 -13.32
N LEU A 241 35.07 -32.98 -12.38
CA LEU A 241 34.23 -33.74 -11.44
C LEU A 241 33.58 -32.89 -10.35
N THR A 242 34.26 -31.86 -9.85
CA THR A 242 33.71 -31.00 -8.79
C THR A 242 32.62 -30.09 -9.32
N PHE A 243 32.79 -29.55 -10.52
CA PHE A 243 31.79 -28.70 -11.16
C PHE A 243 30.50 -29.47 -11.49
N ILE A 244 30.63 -30.71 -11.98
CA ILE A 244 29.49 -31.59 -12.26
C ILE A 244 28.74 -31.94 -10.97
N ALA A 245 29.44 -32.25 -9.87
CA ALA A 245 28.80 -32.53 -8.59
C ALA A 245 28.04 -31.31 -8.03
N THR A 246 28.61 -30.10 -8.13
CA THR A 246 27.92 -28.87 -7.72
C THR A 246 26.71 -28.55 -8.60
N LEU A 247 26.77 -28.85 -9.89
CA LEU A 247 25.66 -28.63 -10.82
C LEU A 247 24.50 -29.61 -10.54
N VAL A 248 24.79 -30.87 -10.23
CA VAL A 248 23.78 -31.87 -9.88
C VAL A 248 23.10 -31.53 -8.56
N LEU A 249 23.84 -31.07 -7.56
CA LEU A 249 23.28 -30.60 -6.28
C LEU A 249 22.42 -29.33 -6.46
N ALA A 250 22.87 -28.38 -7.29
CA ALA A 250 22.10 -27.18 -7.60
C ALA A 250 20.79 -27.51 -8.34
N LEU A 251 20.83 -28.42 -9.33
CA LEU A 251 19.64 -28.87 -10.04
C LEU A 251 18.70 -29.67 -9.13
N GLY A 252 19.23 -30.49 -8.21
CA GLY A 252 18.45 -31.18 -7.20
C GLY A 252 17.72 -30.22 -6.26
N PHE A 253 18.42 -29.18 -5.78
CA PHE A 253 17.83 -28.13 -4.94
C PHE A 253 16.76 -27.33 -5.69
N LEU A 254 17.00 -26.98 -6.95
CA LEU A 254 16.01 -26.29 -7.80
C LEU A 254 14.79 -27.17 -8.07
N PHE A 255 14.97 -28.47 -8.30
CA PHE A 255 13.86 -29.42 -8.51
C PHE A 255 13.05 -29.62 -7.23
N GLN A 256 13.71 -29.68 -6.07
CA GLN A 256 13.04 -29.77 -4.77
C GLN A 256 12.27 -28.49 -4.44
N ARG A 257 12.83 -27.31 -4.76
CA ARG A 257 12.16 -26.01 -4.61
C ARG A 257 10.96 -25.87 -5.56
N ARG A 258 11.09 -26.36 -6.80
CA ARG A 258 9.96 -26.44 -7.76
C ARG A 258 8.86 -27.40 -7.29
N ASN A 259 9.22 -28.54 -6.71
CA ASN A 259 8.24 -29.53 -6.24
C ASN A 259 7.55 -29.08 -4.94
N LYS A 260 8.24 -28.30 -4.08
CA LYS A 260 7.63 -27.65 -2.91
C LYS A 260 6.63 -26.56 -3.32
N ASN A 261 6.95 -25.77 -4.34
CA ASN A 261 6.04 -24.75 -4.89
C ASN A 261 4.84 -25.37 -5.64
N ARG A 262 5.00 -26.54 -6.26
CA ARG A 262 3.92 -27.25 -6.97
C ARG A 262 2.90 -27.91 -6.02
N LYS A 263 3.27 -28.18 -4.76
CA LYS A 263 2.34 -28.67 -3.73
C LYS A 263 1.47 -27.56 -3.10
N GLN A 264 1.79 -26.29 -3.34
CA GLN A 264 1.04 -25.15 -2.81
C GLN A 264 -0.03 -24.62 -3.78
N SER A 265 -0.09 -25.13 -5.02
CA SER A 265 -1.03 -24.68 -6.06
C SER A 265 -2.27 -25.57 -6.22
N ILE A 266 -2.58 -26.42 -5.24
CA ILE A 266 -3.82 -27.23 -5.21
C ILE A 266 -4.51 -27.02 -3.87
N LEU A 267 -5.01 -25.81 -3.63
CA LEU A 267 -6.09 -25.56 -2.66
C LEU A 267 -6.74 -24.20 -2.96
N ASN A 268 -8.04 -24.28 -3.23
CA ASN A 268 -9.07 -23.26 -3.13
C ASN A 268 -9.23 -22.22 -4.25
N ILE A 269 -10.03 -22.63 -5.24
CA ILE A 269 -10.73 -21.82 -6.25
C ILE A 269 -11.90 -20.99 -5.63
N THR A 270 -11.92 -20.78 -4.31
CA THR A 270 -12.98 -20.02 -3.61
C THR A 270 -12.55 -18.64 -3.10
N ASP A 271 -11.25 -18.28 -3.20
CA ASP A 271 -10.68 -17.06 -2.58
C ASP A 271 -10.93 -15.74 -3.33
N ILE A 272 -11.47 -15.79 -4.55
CA ILE A 272 -11.58 -14.60 -5.44
C ILE A 272 -12.53 -13.53 -4.88
N GLN A 273 -13.42 -13.87 -3.94
CA GLN A 273 -14.31 -12.89 -3.28
C GLN A 273 -13.75 -12.32 -1.96
N GLU A 274 -12.79 -12.98 -1.30
CA GLU A 274 -12.17 -12.47 -0.07
C GLU A 274 -10.98 -11.54 -0.34
N GLU A 275 -10.24 -11.75 -1.44
CA GLU A 275 -9.06 -10.93 -1.78
C GLU A 275 -9.35 -9.43 -2.00
N ASP A 276 -10.56 -9.08 -2.45
CA ASP A 276 -10.99 -7.69 -2.62
C ASP A 276 -11.39 -7.04 -1.27
N LEU A 277 -11.82 -7.84 -0.28
CA LEU A 277 -12.29 -7.36 1.03
C LEU A 277 -11.18 -7.27 2.08
N VAL A 278 -10.09 -8.03 1.92
CA VAL A 278 -8.90 -8.02 2.79
C VAL A 278 -8.08 -6.70 2.67
N ARG A 279 -8.46 -5.78 1.78
CA ARG A 279 -7.71 -4.56 1.45
C ARG A 279 -8.20 -3.27 2.12
N LEU A 280 -9.18 -3.36 3.02
CA LEU A 280 -9.92 -2.21 3.56
C LEU A 280 -9.55 -1.77 4.99
N GLY A 281 -8.35 -2.12 5.47
CA GLY A 281 -7.91 -1.85 6.85
C GLY A 281 -8.45 -2.87 7.87
N ASN A 282 -8.35 -2.54 9.16
CA ASN A 282 -8.57 -3.43 10.32
C ASN A 282 -10.05 -3.79 10.60
N LEU A 283 -10.85 -4.06 9.55
CA LEU A 283 -12.25 -4.46 9.68
C LEU A 283 -12.37 -5.91 10.14
N ARG A 284 -13.15 -6.16 11.20
CA ARG A 284 -13.42 -7.51 11.67
C ARG A 284 -14.41 -8.22 10.72
N SER A 285 -14.03 -9.39 10.22
CA SER A 285 -14.96 -10.30 9.55
C SER A 285 -15.80 -11.04 10.60
N PHE A 286 -17.12 -10.89 10.53
CA PHE A 286 -18.08 -11.55 11.41
C PHE A 286 -18.74 -12.72 10.68
N SER A 287 -18.96 -13.83 11.37
CA SER A 287 -19.79 -14.90 10.82
C SER A 287 -21.25 -14.47 10.79
N PHE A 288 -22.01 -14.88 9.78
CA PHE A 288 -23.45 -14.59 9.71
C PHE A 288 -24.18 -15.08 10.97
N LYS A 289 -23.79 -16.26 11.48
CA LYS A 289 -24.39 -16.89 12.66
C LYS A 289 -24.16 -16.07 13.94
N GLU A 290 -22.99 -15.45 14.07
CA GLU A 290 -22.66 -14.55 15.17
C GLU A 290 -23.58 -13.32 15.16
N LEU A 291 -23.72 -12.66 14.00
CA LEU A 291 -24.60 -11.48 13.89
C LEU A 291 -26.08 -11.84 13.99
N GLN A 292 -26.47 -13.03 13.52
CA GLN A 292 -27.82 -13.56 13.68
C GLN A 292 -28.15 -13.77 15.16
N HIS A 293 -27.22 -14.32 15.96
CA HIS A 293 -27.41 -14.46 17.40
C HIS A 293 -27.42 -13.09 18.09
N ALA A 294 -26.47 -12.20 17.73
CA ALA A 294 -26.35 -10.88 18.33
C ALA A 294 -27.59 -10.00 18.13
N THR A 295 -28.34 -10.21 17.04
CA THR A 295 -29.53 -9.42 16.68
C THR A 295 -30.85 -10.12 16.99
N ASP A 296 -30.83 -11.23 17.74
CA ASP A 296 -32.00 -12.08 18.00
C ASP A 296 -32.72 -12.49 16.69
N ASN A 297 -31.98 -13.17 15.80
CA ASN A 297 -32.43 -13.59 14.48
C ASN A 297 -32.95 -12.44 13.59
N PHE A 298 -32.33 -11.26 13.68
CA PHE A 298 -32.81 -10.05 12.99
C PHE A 298 -34.27 -9.73 13.30
N SER A 299 -34.66 -9.87 14.58
CA SER A 299 -36.01 -9.60 15.06
C SER A 299 -36.44 -8.16 14.76
N SER A 300 -37.71 -7.99 14.37
CA SER A 300 -38.29 -6.67 14.10
C SER A 300 -38.29 -5.75 15.35
N LYS A 301 -38.23 -6.34 16.55
CA LYS A 301 -38.12 -5.62 17.82
C LYS A 301 -36.80 -4.86 17.97
N ASN A 302 -35.76 -5.29 17.25
CA ASN A 302 -34.43 -4.69 17.29
C ASN A 302 -34.21 -3.68 16.17
N ILE A 303 -35.20 -3.32 15.37
CA ILE A 303 -34.99 -2.38 14.25
C ILE A 303 -34.75 -0.97 14.79
N LEU A 304 -33.57 -0.42 14.48
CA LEU A 304 -33.17 0.96 14.74
C LEU A 304 -33.57 1.91 13.60
N GLY A 305 -33.68 1.38 12.38
CA GLY A 305 -34.08 2.16 11.21
C GLY A 305 -34.33 1.28 9.99
N ALA A 306 -35.22 1.72 9.11
CA ALA A 306 -35.55 1.04 7.85
C ALA A 306 -35.59 2.06 6.70
N GLY A 307 -35.06 1.69 5.54
CA GLY A 307 -35.05 2.55 4.36
C GLY A 307 -34.86 1.77 3.06
N GLY A 308 -34.69 2.49 1.95
CA GLY A 308 -34.53 1.90 0.61
C GLY A 308 -33.31 0.97 0.46
N PHE A 309 -32.38 1.02 1.42
CA PHE A 309 -31.13 0.26 1.41
C PHE A 309 -31.10 -0.87 2.45
N GLY A 310 -32.25 -1.20 3.04
CA GLY A 310 -32.38 -2.27 4.02
C GLY A 310 -32.63 -1.79 5.44
N ASN A 311 -32.53 -2.74 6.38
CA ASN A 311 -32.87 -2.54 7.78
C ASN A 311 -31.59 -2.49 8.62
N VAL A 312 -31.59 -1.64 9.64
CA VAL A 312 -30.55 -1.55 10.66
C VAL A 312 -31.09 -2.12 11.95
N TYR A 313 -30.40 -3.12 12.49
CA TYR A 313 -30.78 -3.82 13.72
C TYR A 313 -29.82 -3.45 14.86
N HIS A 314 -30.36 -3.30 16.05
CA HIS A 314 -29.61 -3.30 17.30
C HIS A 314 -29.13 -4.73 17.58
N GLY A 315 -27.87 -4.87 17.96
CA GLY A 315 -27.31 -6.16 18.36
C GLY A 315 -26.36 -6.03 19.54
N LYS A 316 -26.17 -7.14 20.24
CA LYS A 316 -25.19 -7.29 21.31
C LYS A 316 -24.30 -8.49 21.01
N LEU A 317 -23.01 -8.24 20.80
CA LEU A 317 -22.01 -9.27 20.53
C LEU A 317 -21.73 -10.09 21.81
N GLY A 318 -21.08 -11.25 21.66
CA GLY A 318 -20.82 -12.18 22.76
C GLY A 318 -19.92 -11.63 23.87
N ASP A 319 -19.10 -10.62 23.56
CA ASP A 319 -18.28 -9.85 24.50
C ASP A 319 -19.07 -8.75 25.24
N GLY A 320 -20.35 -8.56 24.90
CA GLY A 320 -21.22 -7.53 25.44
C GLY A 320 -21.22 -6.21 24.65
N THR A 321 -20.42 -6.08 23.60
CA THR A 321 -20.35 -4.88 22.76
C THR A 321 -21.66 -4.63 22.03
N LEU A 322 -22.20 -3.40 22.13
CA LEU A 322 -23.41 -2.98 21.42
C LEU A 322 -23.07 -2.52 20.00
N VAL A 323 -23.82 -3.04 19.02
CA VAL A 323 -23.58 -2.77 17.60
C VAL A 323 -24.87 -2.44 16.87
N ALA A 324 -24.74 -1.71 15.77
CA ALA A 324 -25.78 -1.52 14.78
C ALA A 324 -25.42 -2.33 13.52
N VAL A 325 -26.26 -3.30 13.16
CA VAL A 325 -26.05 -4.22 12.03
C VAL A 325 -26.99 -3.84 10.90
N LYS A 326 -26.45 -3.32 9.80
CA LYS A 326 -27.20 -2.99 8.59
C LYS A 326 -27.23 -4.19 7.65
N ARG A 327 -28.43 -4.71 7.38
CA ARG A 327 -28.68 -5.80 6.43
C ARG A 327 -29.22 -5.22 5.13
N LEU A 328 -28.49 -5.41 4.03
CA LEU A 328 -28.84 -4.85 2.73
C LEU A 328 -29.96 -5.66 2.06
N LYS A 329 -30.89 -4.98 1.39
CA LYS A 329 -32.18 -5.55 0.94
C LYS A 329 -32.17 -6.17 -0.47
N ASP A 330 -31.06 -6.11 -1.20
CA ASP A 330 -30.99 -6.62 -2.57
C ASP A 330 -29.62 -7.25 -2.86
N LEU A 331 -29.62 -8.57 -3.07
CA LEU A 331 -28.41 -9.39 -3.24
C LEU A 331 -28.16 -9.74 -4.70
N THR A 332 -29.16 -9.55 -5.56
CA THR A 332 -29.14 -9.90 -6.99
C THR A 332 -29.03 -8.67 -7.89
N GLY A 333 -29.33 -7.47 -7.38
CA GLY A 333 -29.11 -6.22 -8.08
C GLY A 333 -27.64 -5.76 -8.02
N THR A 334 -27.09 -5.34 -9.16
CA THR A 334 -25.76 -4.68 -9.26
C THR A 334 -25.62 -3.51 -8.29
N THR A 335 -26.72 -2.86 -7.94
CA THR A 335 -26.82 -1.74 -6.99
C THR A 335 -26.50 -2.13 -5.54
N GLY A 336 -26.90 -3.32 -5.07
CA GLY A 336 -26.65 -3.75 -3.69
C GLY A 336 -25.18 -4.11 -3.45
N ILE A 337 -24.55 -4.74 -4.45
CA ILE A 337 -23.11 -5.06 -4.43
C ILE A 337 -22.28 -3.78 -4.53
N SER A 338 -22.63 -2.86 -5.44
CA SER A 338 -21.91 -1.60 -5.57
C SER A 338 -22.07 -0.73 -4.32
N GLN A 339 -23.23 -0.74 -3.67
CA GLN A 339 -23.44 -0.05 -2.41
C GLN A 339 -22.64 -0.67 -1.26
N PHE A 340 -22.69 -1.99 -1.10
CA PHE A 340 -21.88 -2.69 -0.10
C PHE A 340 -20.40 -2.36 -0.28
N ARG A 341 -19.91 -2.42 -1.54
CA ARG A 341 -18.54 -2.09 -1.91
C ARG A 341 -18.21 -0.63 -1.65
N MET A 342 -19.02 0.32 -2.09
CA MET A 342 -18.79 1.75 -1.84
C MET A 342 -18.81 2.09 -0.36
N GLU A 343 -19.73 1.52 0.41
CA GLU A 343 -19.85 1.80 1.85
C GLU A 343 -18.66 1.20 2.60
N LEU A 344 -18.22 0.00 2.23
CA LEU A 344 -16.96 -0.56 2.70
C LEU A 344 -15.76 0.30 2.29
N GLU A 345 -15.54 0.52 0.99
CA GLU A 345 -14.34 1.18 0.43
C GLU A 345 -14.23 2.64 0.86
N MET A 346 -15.32 3.39 0.86
CA MET A 346 -15.28 4.83 1.15
C MET A 346 -15.44 5.13 2.64
N ILE A 347 -16.26 4.38 3.40
CA ILE A 347 -16.50 4.68 4.82
C ILE A 347 -15.49 3.98 5.74
N SER A 348 -14.90 2.84 5.35
CA SER A 348 -13.79 2.28 6.14
C SER A 348 -12.52 3.14 6.03
N LEU A 349 -12.33 3.82 4.90
CA LEU A 349 -11.17 4.68 4.63
C LEU A 349 -11.39 6.15 5.00
N ALA A 350 -12.64 6.57 5.26
CA ALA A 350 -12.96 7.92 5.69
C ALA A 350 -12.81 8.08 7.21
N VAL A 351 -11.75 8.79 7.62
CA VAL A 351 -11.55 9.20 9.01
C VAL A 351 -11.98 10.66 9.16
N HIS A 352 -13.23 10.86 9.58
CA HIS A 352 -13.74 12.20 9.93
C HIS A 352 -14.49 12.13 11.26
N ARG A 353 -14.27 13.12 12.13
CA ARG A 353 -14.87 13.21 13.49
C ARG A 353 -16.40 13.05 13.52
N ASN A 354 -17.08 13.34 12.41
CA ASN A 354 -18.54 13.27 12.28
C ASN A 354 -19.05 12.13 11.39
N LEU A 355 -18.17 11.26 10.87
CA LEU A 355 -18.56 10.08 10.09
C LEU A 355 -18.50 8.83 10.96
N LEU A 356 -19.52 7.98 10.84
CA LEU A 356 -19.57 6.70 11.55
C LEU A 356 -18.58 5.72 10.92
N ARG A 357 -17.57 5.32 11.69
CA ARG A 357 -16.61 4.30 11.28
C ARG A 357 -17.26 2.92 11.26
N ILE A 358 -17.02 2.15 10.19
CA ILE A 358 -17.36 0.73 10.12
C ILE A 358 -16.38 -0.06 11.00
N ILE A 359 -16.89 -0.99 11.80
CA ILE A 359 -16.06 -1.87 12.66
C ILE A 359 -15.92 -3.28 12.09
N GLY A 360 -16.80 -3.67 11.18
CA GLY A 360 -16.68 -4.93 10.48
C GLY A 360 -17.81 -5.20 9.50
N TYR A 361 -17.79 -6.38 8.91
CA TYR A 361 -18.76 -6.81 7.91
C TYR A 361 -19.00 -8.32 8.01
N SER A 362 -20.07 -8.78 7.36
CA SER A 362 -20.28 -10.19 7.06
C SER A 362 -20.77 -10.31 5.62
N ALA A 363 -20.05 -11.09 4.82
CA ALA A 363 -20.35 -11.31 3.42
C ALA A 363 -20.47 -12.81 3.15
N THR A 364 -21.68 -13.27 2.85
CA THR A 364 -21.97 -14.63 2.37
C THR A 364 -22.67 -14.54 1.02
N PRO A 365 -22.71 -15.60 0.18
CA PRO A 365 -23.34 -15.55 -1.14
C PRO A 365 -24.76 -14.95 -1.14
N ASN A 366 -25.49 -15.11 -0.04
CA ASN A 366 -26.88 -14.68 0.10
C ASN A 366 -27.06 -13.56 1.13
N GLU A 367 -26.01 -13.05 1.79
CA GLU A 367 -26.18 -12.03 2.82
C GLU A 367 -25.01 -11.06 2.82
N ARG A 368 -25.31 -9.77 2.89
CA ARG A 368 -24.32 -8.69 3.03
C ARG A 368 -24.73 -7.81 4.20
N LEU A 369 -23.85 -7.76 5.20
CA LEU A 369 -24.08 -7.09 6.47
C LEU A 369 -22.93 -6.14 6.75
N LEU A 370 -23.25 -4.93 7.23
CA LEU A 370 -22.29 -3.94 7.70
C LEU A 370 -22.49 -3.72 9.19
N VAL A 371 -21.39 -3.68 9.95
CA VAL A 371 -21.41 -3.57 11.41
C VAL A 371 -20.82 -2.23 11.81
N TYR A 372 -21.60 -1.45 12.56
CA TYR A 372 -21.25 -0.15 13.10
C TYR A 372 -21.29 -0.16 14.63
N PRO A 373 -20.56 0.75 15.30
CA PRO A 373 -20.79 1.03 16.71
C PRO A 373 -22.23 1.47 16.95
N TYR A 374 -22.85 0.98 18.01
CA TYR A 374 -24.16 1.48 18.42
C TYR A 374 -24.04 2.91 18.96
N MET A 375 -24.98 3.79 18.57
CA MET A 375 -25.08 5.15 19.08
C MET A 375 -26.26 5.26 20.06
N SER A 376 -25.97 5.45 21.34
CA SER A 376 -26.99 5.68 22.38
C SER A 376 -27.73 7.02 22.23
N ASN A 377 -27.11 8.01 21.59
CA ASN A 377 -27.58 9.40 21.54
C ASN A 377 -28.35 9.75 20.25
N GLY A 378 -29.04 8.78 19.66
CA GLY A 378 -29.82 8.95 18.43
C GLY A 378 -29.02 8.78 17.13
N SER A 379 -29.69 9.02 15.99
CA SER A 379 -29.11 8.77 14.66
C SER A 379 -28.20 9.91 14.16
N VAL A 380 -27.28 9.61 13.24
CA VAL A 380 -26.51 10.64 12.53
C VAL A 380 -27.43 11.61 11.78
N ALA A 381 -28.52 11.10 11.20
CA ALA A 381 -29.51 11.93 10.51
C ALA A 381 -30.16 12.97 11.44
N SER A 382 -30.46 12.60 12.70
CA SER A 382 -30.97 13.56 13.70
C SER A 382 -29.93 14.59 14.11
N ARG A 383 -28.64 14.24 14.16
CA ARG A 383 -27.56 15.18 14.48
C ARG A 383 -27.26 16.14 13.33
N LEU A 384 -27.32 15.67 12.08
CA LEU A 384 -27.15 16.50 10.89
C LEU A 384 -28.33 17.46 10.69
N ARG A 385 -29.54 17.08 11.11
CA ARG A 385 -30.72 17.96 11.09
C ARG A 385 -30.78 18.93 12.29
N GLY A 386 -29.99 18.70 13.33
CA GLY A 386 -30.05 19.41 14.61
C GLY A 386 -29.34 20.77 14.69
N THR A 387 -28.69 21.24 13.62
CA THR A 387 -28.01 22.55 13.57
C THR A 387 -28.56 23.52 12.51
N LEU A 388 -29.70 23.21 11.89
CA LEU A 388 -30.41 24.11 10.98
C LEU A 388 -31.75 24.56 11.59
N ILE A 389 -31.69 25.19 12.76
CA ILE A 389 -32.74 26.11 13.21
C ILE A 389 -32.13 27.51 13.15
N SER A 390 -32.03 28.04 11.93
CA SER A 390 -32.04 29.48 11.61
C SER A 390 -31.68 29.64 10.14
N CYS A 391 -32.64 29.36 9.26
CA CYS A 391 -32.83 30.11 8.02
C CYS A 391 -34.26 29.79 7.57
N PHE A 392 -35.19 30.51 8.17
CA PHE A 392 -36.48 30.81 7.57
C PHE A 392 -36.23 31.57 6.26
N LEU A 393 -36.85 31.09 5.19
CA LEU A 393 -37.56 31.88 4.18
C LEU A 393 -38.83 31.01 3.92
N GLU A 394 -40.09 31.35 4.19
CA GLU A 394 -40.85 32.62 4.13
C GLU A 394 -40.31 33.50 2.99
N VAL A 395 -40.86 33.50 1.77
CA VAL A 395 -42.24 33.31 1.27
C VAL A 395 -42.19 32.56 -0.06
#